data_AF-A0A3Q0STR7-F1
#
_entry.id   AF-A0A3Q0STR7-F1
#
_cell.length_a   1.000
_cell.length_b   1.000
_cell.length_c   1.000
_cell.angle_alpha   90.00
_cell.angle_beta   90.00
_cell.angle_gamma   90.00
#
_symmetry.space_group_name_H-M   'P 1'
#
loop_
_entity.id
_entity.type
_entity.pdbx_description
1 polymer ?
#
loop_
_entity_poly.entity_id
_entity_poly.type
_entity_poly.pdbx_seq_one_letter_code
_entity_poly.pdbx_strand_id
1 'polypeptide(L)' 'FSPLTKVKLINELNEREASLGVNESVSWHTEYKDSAWIFVGGFPYELTEGDIICVFSQYVSHNF' A
#
# COMPACT_ATOMS: atom_id res chain seq x y z
N PHE A 1 -9.25 -10.49 -16.34
CA PHE A 1 -8.63 -9.86 -15.15
C PHE A 1 -8.23 -8.44 -15.51
N SER A 2 -8.91 -7.42 -14.97
CA SER A 2 -8.49 -6.03 -15.17
C SER A 2 -7.48 -5.67 -14.08
N PRO A 3 -6.27 -5.20 -14.43
CA PRO A 3 -5.21 -4.90 -13.45
C PRO A 3 -5.62 -3.81 -12.45
N LEU A 4 -6.53 -2.91 -12.84
CA LEU A 4 -7.04 -1.83 -11.99
C LEU A 4 -8.08 -2.30 -10.96
N THR A 5 -8.68 -3.48 -11.16
CA THR A 5 -9.70 -4.00 -10.23
C THR A 5 -9.12 -4.25 -8.85
N LYS A 6 -7.86 -4.68 -8.74
CA LYS A 6 -7.21 -4.93 -7.44
C LYS A 6 -7.00 -3.63 -6.65
N VAL A 7 -6.53 -2.58 -7.32
CA VAL A 7 -6.37 -1.25 -6.70
C VAL A 7 -7.71 -0.72 -6.19
N LYS A 8 -8.77 -0.86 -7.01
CA LYS A 8 -10.12 -0.43 -6.62
C LYS A 8 -10.63 -1.17 -5.37
N LEU A 9 -10.44 -2.48 -5.30
CA LEU A 9 -10.89 -3.27 -4.15
C LEU A 9 -10.16 -2.90 -2.86
N ILE A 10 -8.86 -2.60 -2.92
CA ILE A 10 -8.09 -2.15 -1.75
C ILE A 10 -8.59 -0.77 -1.28
N ASN A 11 -8.88 0.15 -2.20
CA ASN A 11 -9.45 1.46 -1.83
C ASN A 11 -10.83 1.32 -1.18
N GLU A 12 -11.71 0.49 -1.75
CA GLU A 12 -13.03 0.22 -1.14
C GLU A 12 -12.92 -0.41 0.26
N LEU A 13 -11.91 -1.26 0.49
CA LEU A 13 -11.63 -1.83 1.81
C LEU A 13 -11.21 -0.75 2.80
N ASN A 14 -10.27 0.12 2.41
CA ASN A 14 -9.79 1.22 3.25
C ASN A 14 -10.92 2.22 3.59
N GLU A 15 -11.77 2.56 2.62
CA GLU A 15 -12.94 3.43 2.83
C GLU A 15 -13.93 2.80 3.83
N ARG A 16 -14.15 1.48 3.74
CA ARG A 16 -14.99 0.75 4.69
C ARG A 16 -14.40 0.73 6.09
N GLU A 17 -13.10 0.44 6.24
CA GLU A 17 -12.44 0.47 7.55
C GLU A 17 -12.48 1.86 8.19
N ALA A 18 -12.22 2.92 7.40
CA ALA A 18 -12.28 4.30 7.87
C ALA A 18 -13.70 4.71 8.29
N SER A 19 -14.73 4.35 7.51
CA SER A 19 -16.13 4.69 7.85
C SER A 19 -16.65 3.95 9.09
N LEU A 20 -16.15 2.75 9.34
CA LEU A 20 -16.51 1.95 10.53
C LEU A 20 -15.65 2.29 11.76
N GLY A 21 -14.63 3.14 11.62
CA GLY A 21 -13.74 3.50 12.73
C GLY A 21 -12.95 2.30 13.27
N VAL A 22 -12.56 1.38 12.38
CA VAL A 22 -11.85 0.15 12.72
C VAL A 22 -10.52 0.51 13.40
N ASN A 23 -10.26 -0.07 14.58
CA ASN A 23 -9.01 0.11 15.29
C ASN A 23 -7.87 -0.61 14.54
N GLU A 24 -6.66 -0.06 14.56
CA GLU A 24 -5.50 -0.64 13.86
C GLU A 24 -5.26 -2.12 14.22
N SER A 25 -5.56 -2.53 15.46
CA SER A 25 -5.43 -3.91 15.94
C SER A 25 -6.32 -4.94 15.24
N VAL A 26 -7.35 -4.49 14.51
CA VAL A 26 -8.29 -5.34 13.76
C VAL A 26 -8.38 -4.97 12.27
N SER A 27 -7.55 -4.04 11.81
CA SER A 27 -7.44 -3.70 10.39
C SER A 27 -6.83 -4.88 9.61
N TRP A 28 -7.15 -4.97 8.31
CA TRP A 28 -6.54 -5.92 7.38
C TRP A 28 -5.00 -5.91 7.39
N HIS A 29 -4.39 -4.79 7.81
CA HIS A 29 -2.93 -4.68 8.01
C HIS A 29 -2.38 -5.66 9.05
N THR A 30 -3.20 -6.07 10.04
CA THR A 30 -2.78 -7.00 11.10
C THR A 30 -2.35 -8.35 10.55
N GLU A 31 -2.98 -8.81 9.46
CA GLU A 31 -2.63 -10.08 8.80
C GLU A 31 -1.22 -10.06 8.18
N TYR A 32 -0.70 -8.87 7.87
CA TYR A 32 0.60 -8.67 7.23
C TYR A 32 1.67 -8.09 8.16
N LYS A 33 1.36 -7.91 9.46
CA LYS A 33 2.24 -7.25 10.43
C LYS A 33 3.66 -7.83 10.53
N ASP A 34 3.79 -9.14 10.27
CA ASP A 34 5.06 -9.87 10.38
C ASP A 34 5.91 -9.81 9.10
N SER A 35 5.46 -9.06 8.08
CA SER A 35 6.16 -8.87 6.80
C SER A 35 6.21 -7.39 6.41
N ALA A 36 7.43 -6.85 6.29
CA ALA A 36 7.65 -5.49 5.77
C ALA A 36 7.65 -5.42 4.23
N TRP A 37 7.42 -6.54 3.53
CA TRP A 37 7.45 -6.59 2.07
C TRP A 37 6.12 -6.19 1.46
N ILE A 38 6.17 -5.29 0.48
CA ILE A 38 5.02 -4.85 -0.32
C ILE A 38 5.22 -5.20 -1.79
N PHE A 39 4.13 -5.57 -2.46
CA PHE A 39 4.11 -5.75 -3.91
C PHE A 39 3.63 -4.47 -4.58
N VAL A 40 4.36 -4.00 -5.58
CA VAL A 40 4.01 -2.81 -6.35
C VAL A 40 4.10 -3.12 -7.84
N GLY A 41 3.11 -2.68 -8.61
CA GLY A 41 3.01 -2.96 -10.04
C GLY A 41 2.08 -1.99 -10.76
N GLY A 42 2.12 -2.03 -12.10
CA GLY A 42 1.40 -1.08 -12.94
C GLY A 42 2.17 0.21 -13.24
N PHE A 43 3.49 0.19 -13.04
CA PHE A 43 4.37 1.32 -13.35
C PHE A 43 4.67 1.44 -14.86
N PRO A 44 4.84 2.68 -15.36
CA PRO A 44 5.42 2.92 -16.68
C PRO A 44 6.83 2.32 -16.79
N TYR A 45 7.18 1.79 -17.96
CA TYR A 45 8.49 1.18 -18.24
C TYR A 45 9.67 2.18 -18.21
N GLU A 46 9.38 3.46 -18.18
CA GLU A 46 10.37 4.54 -18.13
C GLU A 46 10.90 4.78 -16.72
N LEU A 47 10.23 4.27 -15.68
CA LEU A 47 10.67 4.42 -14.30
C LEU A 47 11.84 3.49 -13.99
N THR A 48 12.87 4.06 -13.35
CA THR A 48 14.02 3.31 -12.86
C THR A 48 13.82 2.87 -11.41
N GLU A 49 14.63 1.92 -10.95
CA GLU A 49 14.67 1.51 -9.54
C GLU A 49 14.91 2.71 -8.61
N GLY A 50 15.79 3.64 -9.00
CA GLY A 50 16.09 4.85 -8.23
C GLY A 50 14.87 5.77 -8.09
N ASP A 51 14.05 5.89 -9.12
CA ASP A 51 12.81 6.69 -9.07
C ASP A 51 11.81 6.08 -8.10
N ILE A 52 11.68 4.75 -8.11
CA ILE A 52 10.82 4.02 -7.17
C ILE A 52 11.30 4.23 -5.73
N ILE A 53 12.59 4.05 -5.46
CA ILE A 53 13.16 4.27 -4.12
C ILE A 53 12.91 5.70 -3.65
N CYS A 54 13.15 6.69 -4.51
CA CYS A 54 12.97 8.12 -4.20
C CYS A 54 11.54 8.47 -3.80
N VAL A 55 10.53 7.88 -4.47
CA VAL A 55 9.12 8.12 -4.13
C VAL A 55 8.74 7.41 -2.83
N PHE A 56 9.12 6.14 -2.66
CA PHE A 56 8.71 5.35 -1.49
C PHE A 56 9.49 5.71 -0.21
N SER A 57 10.65 6.34 -0.30
CA SER A 57 11.41 6.78 0.87
C SER A 57 10.67 7.82 1.73
N GLN A 58 9.60 8.44 1.23
CA GLN A 58 8.73 9.36 1.99
C GLN A 58 8.17 8.74 3.27
N TYR A 59 7.76 7.47 3.20
CA TYR A 59 7.14 6.77 4.32
C TYR A 59 8.16 6.06 5.24
N VAL A 60 9.41 5.93 4.79
CA VAL A 60 10.48 5.25 5.51
C VAL A 60 11.38 6.24 6.26
N SER A 61 11.60 7.44 5.73
CA SER A 61 12.66 8.34 6.19
C SER A 61 12.25 9.30 7.33
N HIS A 62 11.02 9.24 7.82
CA HIS A 62 10.52 10.21 8.81
C HIS A 62 10.84 9.86 10.28
N ASN A 63 11.54 8.75 10.57
CA ASN A 63 11.98 8.38 11.93
C ASN A 63 13.33 7.63 11.92
N PHE A 64 14.41 8.33 11.57
CA PHE A 64 15.75 8.02 12.06
C PHE A 64 16.28 9.19 12.90
#